data_AF-A0A0F9WH86-F1
#
_entry.id   AF-A0A0F9WH86-F1
#
_cell.length_a   1.000
_cell.length_b   1.000
_cell.length_c   1.000
_cell.angle_alpha   90.00
_cell.angle_beta   90.00
_cell.angle_gamma   90.00
#
_symmetry.space_group_name_H-M   'P 1'
#
loop_
_entity.id
_entity.type
_entity.pdbx_description
1 polymer ?
#
loop_
_entity_poly.entity_id
_entity_poly.type
_entity_poly.pdbx_seq_one_letter_code
_entity_poly.pdbx_strand_id
1 'polypeptide(L)'
;MHKYEVVKKIHKKLDKILEDFIEILLIIKKTDNDMKGLFFAKRRVLNIIITVLEIYDHLLCLREIYKENEINNTPEEEKQLFIEFLNNF
;
A
#
# COMPACT_ATOMS: atom_id res chain seq x y z
N MET A 1 -10.52 -4.71 -13.13
CA MET A 1 -9.23 -4.09 -12.74
C MET A 1 -8.21 -5.20 -12.63
N HIS A 2 -7.05 -5.12 -13.30
CA HIS A 2 -6.12 -6.24 -13.34
C HIS A 2 -5.37 -6.35 -12.00
N LYS A 3 -5.09 -7.57 -11.52
CA LYS A 3 -4.32 -7.83 -10.28
C LYS A 3 -3.06 -6.96 -10.17
N TYR A 4 -2.31 -6.86 -11.27
CA TYR A 4 -1.09 -6.05 -11.36
C TYR A 4 -1.34 -4.54 -11.11
N GLU A 5 -2.47 -3.99 -11.57
CA GLU A 5 -2.82 -2.59 -11.35
C GLU A 5 -3.13 -2.31 -9.88
N VAL A 6 -3.77 -3.26 -9.18
CA VAL A 6 -4.08 -3.17 -7.75
C VAL A 6 -2.78 -3.13 -6.94
N VAL A 7 -1.85 -4.05 -7.22
CA VAL A 7 -0.54 -4.11 -6.57
C VAL A 7 0.25 -2.83 -6.81
N LYS A 8 0.26 -2.31 -8.04
CA LYS A 8 0.92 -1.04 -8.38
C LYS A 8 0.34 0.14 -7.60
N LYS A 9 -0.99 0.18 -7.39
CA LYS A 9 -1.64 1.21 -6.57
C LYS A 9 -1.24 1.10 -5.10
N ILE A 10 -1.10 -0.12 -4.57
CA ILE A 10 -0.62 -0.35 -3.20
C ILE A 10 0.83 0.14 -3.04
N HIS A 11 1.74 -0.24 -3.95
CA HIS A 11 3.14 0.23 -3.90
C HIS A 11 3.25 1.75 -3.90
N LYS A 12 2.55 2.44 -4.81
CA LYS A 12 2.56 3.90 -4.86
C LYS A 12 2.08 4.55 -3.56
N LYS A 13 1.14 3.92 -2.85
CA LYS A 13 0.65 4.41 -1.55
C LYS A 13 1.64 4.14 -0.42
N LEU A 14 2.36 3.02 -0.46
CA LEU A 14 3.45 2.74 0.49
C LEU A 14 4.59 3.76 0.36
N ASP A 15 4.97 4.12 -0.87
CA ASP A 15 5.97 5.17 -1.12
C ASP A 15 5.53 6.50 -0.48
N LYS A 16 4.26 6.87 -0.64
CA LYS A 16 3.70 8.08 -0.04
C LYS A 16 3.72 8.04 1.50
N ILE A 17 3.48 6.88 2.12
CA ILE A 17 3.58 6.71 3.58
C ILE A 17 5.02 6.95 4.03
N LEU A 18 6.02 6.42 3.31
CA LEU A 18 7.43 6.62 3.62
C LEU A 18 7.82 8.11 3.52
N GLU A 19 7.37 8.80 2.47
CA GLU A 19 7.57 10.25 2.31
C GLU A 19 6.97 11.04 3.48
N ASP A 20 5.71 10.77 3.85
CA ASP A 20 5.05 11.43 4.98
C ASP A 20 5.78 11.14 6.31
N PHE A 21 6.32 9.93 6.48
CA PHE A 21 7.07 9.55 7.67
C PHE A 21 8.41 10.29 7.78
N ILE A 22 9.15 10.41 6.67
CA ILE A 22 10.40 11.19 6.61
C ILE A 22 10.13 12.65 6.96
N GLU A 23 9.08 13.25 6.40
CA GLU A 23 8.69 14.63 6.70
C GLU A 23 8.37 14.83 8.19
N ILE A 24 7.65 13.90 8.82
CA ILE A 24 7.38 13.93 10.26
C ILE A 24 8.69 13.92 11.07
N LEU A 25 9.65 13.06 10.72
CA LEU A 25 10.94 12.99 11.39
C LEU A 25 11.75 14.29 11.22
N LEU A 26 11.72 14.88 10.03
CA LEU A 26 12.37 16.17 9.75
C LEU A 26 11.75 17.31 10.55
N ILE A 27 10.42 17.32 10.70
CA ILE A 27 9.71 18.28 11.54
C ILE A 27 10.14 18.10 12.99
N ILE A 28 10.06 16.89 13.55
CA ILE A 28 10.42 16.60 14.95
C ILE A 28 11.87 17.01 15.22
N LYS A 29 12.81 16.67 14.33
CA LYS A 29 14.23 17.02 14.47
C LYS A 29 14.48 18.53 14.53
N LYS A 30 13.64 19.34 13.88
CA LYS A 30 13.76 20.81 13.85
C LYS A 30 12.98 21.52 14.96
N THR A 31 12.20 20.78 15.76
CA THR A 31 11.22 21.38 16.68
C THR A 31 11.82 21.61 18.06
N ASP A 32 12.33 22.82 18.32
CA ASP A 32 12.66 23.31 19.68
C ASP A 32 11.42 24.00 20.32
N ASN A 33 10.31 23.27 20.52
CA ASN A 33 9.00 23.79 20.97
C ASN A 33 8.19 24.64 19.95
N ASP A 34 8.39 24.45 18.64
CA ASP A 34 7.51 25.06 17.63
C ASP A 34 6.14 24.34 17.54
N MET A 35 5.11 24.96 18.11
CA MET A 35 3.72 24.51 18.02
C MET A 35 3.22 24.33 16.57
N LYS A 36 3.76 25.10 15.61
CA LYS A 36 3.40 24.95 14.19
C LYS A 36 3.95 23.66 13.63
N GLY A 37 5.21 23.33 13.92
CA GLY A 37 5.82 22.04 13.59
C GLY A 37 4.98 20.87 14.10
N LEU A 38 4.57 20.92 15.37
CA LEU A 38 3.73 19.87 15.96
C LEU A 38 2.38 19.72 15.24
N PHE A 39 1.74 20.82 14.83
CA PHE A 39 0.49 20.77 14.07
C PHE A 39 0.68 20.11 12.69
N PHE A 40 1.76 20.46 11.97
CA PHE A 40 2.06 19.85 10.67
C PHE A 40 2.37 18.35 10.79
N ALA A 41 3.12 17.95 11.82
CA ALA A 41 3.39 16.53 12.09
C ALA A 41 2.09 15.76 12.35
N LYS A 42 1.18 16.29 13.18
CA LYS A 42 -0.15 15.67 13.42
C LYS A 42 -0.97 15.53 12.14
N ARG A 43 -0.99 16.55 11.27
CA ARG A 43 -1.69 16.49 9.98
C ARG A 43 -1.10 15.42 9.07
N ARG A 44 0.22 15.26 9.04
CA ARG A 44 0.89 14.21 8.25
C ARG A 44 0.59 12.81 8.79
N VAL A 45 0.54 12.63 10.11
CA VAL A 45 0.09 11.36 10.72
C VAL A 45 -1.33 11.01 10.27
N LEU A 46 -2.24 11.99 10.22
CA LEU A 46 -3.58 11.76 9.70
C LEU A 46 -3.58 11.33 8.22
N ASN A 47 -2.72 11.94 7.39
CA ASN A 47 -2.56 11.52 5.99
C ASN A 47 -2.06 10.08 5.86
N ILE A 48 -1.14 9.65 6.74
CA ILE A 48 -0.69 8.25 6.79
C ILE A 48 -1.86 7.33 7.10
N ILE A 49 -2.67 7.65 8.12
CA ILE A 49 -3.84 6.84 8.49
C ILE A 49 -4.80 6.70 7.32
N ILE A 50 -5.12 7.80 6.63
CA ILE A 50 -5.97 7.78 5.45
C ILE A 50 -5.37 6.88 4.35
N THR A 51 -4.07 7.03 4.08
CA THR A 51 -3.39 6.25 3.06
C THR A 51 -3.36 4.75 3.39
N VAL A 52 -3.23 4.39 4.67
CA VAL A 52 -3.34 3.00 5.14
C VAL A 52 -4.74 2.43 4.89
N LEU A 53 -5.80 3.20 5.15
CA LEU A 53 -7.17 2.76 4.86
C LEU A 53 -7.39 2.54 3.35
N GLU A 54 -6.81 3.38 2.50
CA GLU A 54 -6.86 3.19 1.05
C GLU A 54 -6.07 1.94 0.58
N ILE A 55 -4.95 1.62 1.23
CA ILE A 55 -4.22 0.36 0.98
C ILE A 55 -5.09 -0.83 1.38
N TYR A 56 -5.76 -0.76 2.54
CA TYR A 56 -6.64 -1.82 3.00
C TYR A 56 -7.80 -2.08 2.03
N ASP A 57 -8.42 -1.02 1.49
CA ASP A 57 -9.43 -1.14 0.44
C ASP A 57 -8.90 -1.86 -0.82
N HIS A 58 -7.69 -1.51 -1.26
CA HIS A 58 -7.05 -2.19 -2.38
C HIS A 58 -6.71 -3.66 -2.08
N LEU A 59 -6.34 -3.99 -0.84
CA LEU A 59 -6.12 -5.38 -0.42
C LEU A 59 -7.43 -6.18 -0.41
N LEU A 60 -8.56 -5.59 -0.01
CA LEU A 60 -9.88 -6.21 -0.14
C LEU A 60 -10.22 -6.47 -1.61
N CYS A 61 -9.98 -5.50 -2.50
CA CYS A 61 -10.16 -5.69 -3.94
C CYS A 61 -9.27 -6.83 -4.48
N LEU A 62 -8.01 -6.89 -4.06
CA LEU A 62 -7.09 -7.98 -4.41
C LEU A 62 -7.66 -9.34 -3.97
N ARG A 63 -8.17 -9.43 -2.74
CA ARG A 63 -8.75 -10.66 -2.18
C ARG A 63 -9.94 -11.17 -3.00
N GLU A 64 -10.84 -10.28 -3.42
CA GLU A 64 -11.99 -10.69 -4.25
C GLU A 64 -11.54 -11.13 -5.64
N ILE A 65 -10.54 -10.47 -6.24
CA ILE A 65 -9.91 -10.94 -7.50
C ILE A 65 -9.32 -12.34 -7.33
N TYR A 66 -8.65 -12.63 -6.22
CA TYR A 66 -8.11 -13.98 -5.96
C TYR A 66 -9.22 -15.02 -5.80
N LYS A 67 -10.30 -14.72 -5.07
CA LYS A 67 -11.45 -15.63 -4.96
C LYS A 67 -12.13 -15.89 -6.30
N GLU A 68 -12.28 -14.87 -7.14
CA GLU A 68 -12.82 -15.04 -8.50
C GLU A 68 -11.92 -15.93 -9.37
N ASN A 69 -10.60 -15.89 -9.15
CA ASN A 69 -9.66 -16.78 -9.83
C ASN A 69 -9.70 -18.22 -9.28
N GLU A 70 -9.83 -18.43 -7.98
CA GLU A 70 -9.98 -19.78 -7.37
C GLU A 70 -11.28 -20.47 -7.81
N ILE A 71 -12.36 -19.72 -8.05
CA ILE A 71 -13.63 -20.28 -8.57
C ILE A 71 -13.53 -20.67 -10.05
N ASN A 72 -12.61 -20.05 -10.80
CA ASN A 72 -12.49 -20.21 -12.26
C ASN A 72 -11.30 -21.03 -12.73
N ASN A 73 -10.29 -21.24 -11.88
CA ASN A 73 -9.09 -21.99 -12.26
C ASN A 73 -9.18 -23.45 -11.80
N THR A 74 -8.90 -24.36 -12.72
CA THR A 74 -8.60 -25.74 -12.36
C THR A 74 -7.24 -25.82 -11.65
N PRO A 75 -6.99 -26.85 -10.80
CA PRO A 75 -5.72 -27.02 -10.10
C PRO A 75 -4.47 -26.98 -11.01
N GLU A 76 -4.64 -27.38 -12.27
CA GLU A 76 -3.61 -27.30 -13.33
C GLU A 76 -3.25 -25.86 -13.71
N GLU A 77 -4.23 -24.96 -13.79
CA GLU A 77 -4.03 -23.54 -14.15
C GLU A 77 -3.36 -22.77 -13.00
N GLU A 78 -3.69 -23.08 -11.75
CA GLU A 78 -3.00 -22.52 -10.58
C GLU A 78 -1.51 -22.91 -10.55
N LYS A 79 -1.20 -24.16 -10.91
CA LYS A 79 0.18 -24.65 -11.03
C LYS A 79 0.95 -23.90 -12.10
N GLN A 80 0.34 -23.65 -13.26
CA GLN A 80 0.98 -22.91 -14.35
C GLN A 80 1.21 -21.44 -13.99
N LEU A 81 0.23 -20.77 -13.37
CA LEU A 81 0.37 -19.39 -12.91
C LEU A 81 1.46 -19.24 -11.83
N PHE A 82 1.62 -20.24 -10.96
CA PHE A 82 2.68 -20.25 -9.96
C PHE A 82 4.08 -20.43 -10.58
N ILE A 83 4.21 -21.30 -11.59
CA ILE A 83 5.45 -21.49 -12.35
C ILE A 83 5.82 -20.21 -13.13
N GLU A 84 4.85 -19.54 -13.76
CA GLU A 84 5.09 -18.26 -14.43
C GLU A 84 5.52 -17.15 -13.47
N PHE A 85 4.95 -17.11 -12.25
CA PHE A 85 5.37 -16.17 -11.23
C PHE A 85 6.84 -16.38 -10.81
N LEU A 86 7.25 -17.63 -10.61
CA LEU A 86 8.62 -17.97 -10.23
C LEU A 86 9.64 -17.69 -11.34
N ASN A 87 9.24 -17.77 -12.62
CA ASN A 87 10.14 -17.54 -13.75
C ASN A 87 10.32 -16.04 -14.09
N ASN A 88 9.50 -15.15 -13.53
CA ASN A 88 9.57 -13.70 -13.76
C ASN A 88 10.26 -12.93 -12.62
N PHE A 89 10.87 -13.64 -11.67
CA PHE A 89 11.69 -13.13 -10.57
C PHE A 89 13.10 -13.73 -10.64
#